data_AF-A0A1E7FIT2-F1
#
_entry.id   AF-A0A1E7FIT2-F1
#
_cell.length_a   1.000
_cell.length_b   1.000
_cell.length_c   1.000
_cell.angle_alpha   90.00
_cell.angle_beta   90.00
_cell.angle_gamma   90.00
#
_symmetry.space_group_name_H-M   'P 1'
#
loop_
_entity.id
_entity.type
_entity.pdbx_description
1 polymer ?
#
loop_
_entity_poly.entity_id
_entity_poly.type
_entity_poly.pdbx_seq_one_letter_code
_entity_poly.pdbx_strand_id
1 'polypeptide(L)'
;MLVIPPSTSSSTSTSSTTRLNNSAAAGAMMDAFWKNSPYTAAALICGIKASLADFVAQKRQYKKRASGIPIKEISEDLFVDIENDDDKNEDNNINSNEKIISIELNPKDSLKNYASLMKQPKEMEWQRNFAYIVYGALYQGMVLEFVYNHLYPSIFGMGTGIRSVLSKVAFELLIQATFVNLPIAYLSKAVIYRYSFKEAIRRYIDDIKNHKLLIKFYSLWGPVHCLTFGIVPQHYRITFTATVSFFWLIILSSIASKTPVIGDDDDDEDEYEECSLVDGLTCNIDG
;
A
#
# COMPACT_ATOMS: atom_id res chain seq x y z
N MET A 1 4.76 -65.63 -54.66
CA MET A 1 4.18 -65.22 -53.36
C MET A 1 3.96 -63.71 -53.42
N LEU A 2 2.71 -63.28 -53.56
CA LEU A 2 2.31 -61.87 -53.68
C LEU A 2 1.80 -61.45 -52.29
N VAL A 3 2.53 -60.55 -51.63
CA VAL A 3 2.23 -60.07 -50.27
C VAL A 3 1.36 -58.82 -50.39
N ILE A 4 0.12 -58.92 -49.91
CA ILE A 4 -0.86 -57.82 -49.86
C ILE A 4 -0.65 -57.07 -48.53
N PRO A 5 -0.53 -55.73 -48.52
CA PRO A 5 -0.45 -54.97 -47.28
C PRO A 5 -1.86 -54.75 -46.67
N PRO A 6 -1.96 -54.68 -45.32
CA PRO A 6 -3.24 -54.49 -44.65
C PRO A 6 -3.68 -53.01 -44.71
N SER A 7 -4.94 -52.81 -45.04
CA SER A 7 -5.64 -51.53 -45.00
C SER A 7 -5.98 -51.14 -43.56
N THR A 8 -5.34 -50.09 -43.04
CA THR A 8 -5.66 -49.46 -41.76
C THR A 8 -6.81 -48.46 -41.93
N SER A 9 -7.96 -48.80 -41.36
CA SER A 9 -9.12 -47.93 -41.22
C SER A 9 -8.93 -46.95 -40.05
N SER A 10 -8.85 -45.66 -40.35
CA SER A 10 -8.79 -44.56 -39.38
C SER A 10 -10.20 -44.12 -38.96
N SER A 11 -10.59 -44.47 -37.74
CA SER A 11 -11.80 -43.95 -37.09
C SER A 11 -11.50 -42.62 -36.39
N THR A 12 -12.08 -41.55 -36.93
CA THR A 12 -12.01 -40.17 -36.43
C THR A 12 -12.97 -39.98 -35.25
N SER A 13 -12.42 -39.85 -34.05
CA SER A 13 -13.15 -39.40 -32.86
C SER A 13 -12.23 -38.52 -32.00
N THR A 14 -12.13 -37.24 -32.32
CA THR A 14 -11.25 -36.29 -31.62
C THR A 14 -11.89 -34.90 -31.59
N SER A 15 -12.43 -34.49 -30.44
CA SER A 15 -12.78 -33.07 -30.22
C SER A 15 -12.81 -32.60 -28.76
N SER A 16 -12.70 -33.48 -27.76
CA SER A 16 -12.79 -33.06 -26.35
C SER A 16 -11.45 -33.02 -25.60
N THR A 17 -10.36 -33.58 -26.16
CA THR A 17 -9.06 -33.72 -25.48
C THR A 17 -8.17 -32.47 -25.56
N THR A 18 -8.46 -31.51 -26.45
CA THR A 18 -7.56 -30.38 -26.72
C THR A 18 -7.51 -29.35 -25.59
N ARG A 19 -8.57 -29.20 -24.78
CA ARG A 19 -8.64 -28.14 -23.75
C ARG A 19 -7.81 -28.43 -22.51
N LEU A 20 -7.71 -29.68 -22.07
CA LEU A 20 -6.93 -30.05 -20.88
C LEU A 20 -5.41 -29.98 -21.13
N ASN A 21 -4.97 -30.19 -22.36
CA ASN A 21 -3.55 -30.11 -22.71
C ASN A 21 -3.01 -28.67 -22.63
N ASN A 22 -3.85 -27.66 -22.91
CA ASN A 22 -3.44 -26.26 -22.94
C ASN A 22 -3.14 -25.70 -21.55
N SER A 23 -3.89 -26.09 -20.51
CA SER A 23 -3.64 -25.63 -19.14
C SER A 23 -2.37 -26.25 -18.54
N ALA A 24 -2.11 -27.53 -18.83
CA ALA A 24 -0.88 -28.20 -18.39
C ALA A 24 0.35 -27.59 -19.08
N ALA A 25 0.26 -27.31 -20.39
CA ALA A 25 1.33 -26.64 -21.14
C ALA A 25 1.60 -25.22 -20.61
N ALA A 26 0.56 -24.45 -20.31
CA ALA A 26 0.71 -23.12 -19.71
C ALA A 26 1.39 -23.17 -18.33
N GLY A 27 1.02 -24.14 -17.48
CA GLY A 27 1.64 -24.34 -16.18
C GLY A 27 3.13 -24.69 -16.28
N ALA A 28 3.50 -25.59 -17.20
CA ALA A 28 4.90 -25.97 -17.43
C ALA A 28 5.73 -24.80 -17.99
N MET A 29 5.16 -24.01 -18.90
CA MET A 29 5.81 -22.80 -19.41
C MET A 29 6.02 -21.75 -18.32
N MET A 30 5.03 -21.58 -17.44
CA MET A 30 5.13 -20.68 -16.29
C MET A 30 6.24 -21.14 -15.34
N ASP A 31 6.25 -22.41 -14.95
CA ASP A 31 7.28 -22.97 -14.08
C ASP A 31 8.69 -22.82 -14.68
N ALA A 32 8.82 -23.06 -15.99
CA ALA A 32 10.07 -22.83 -16.72
C ALA A 32 10.50 -21.36 -16.69
N PHE A 33 9.58 -20.40 -16.83
CA PHE A 33 9.90 -18.98 -16.75
C PHE A 33 10.43 -18.58 -15.37
N TRP A 34 9.80 -19.07 -14.29
CA TRP A 34 10.25 -18.78 -12.91
C TRP A 34 11.62 -19.40 -12.62
N LYS A 35 11.92 -20.57 -13.17
CA LYS A 35 13.22 -21.23 -13.00
C LYS A 35 14.32 -20.58 -13.83
N ASN A 36 14.03 -20.19 -15.07
CA ASN A 36 15.03 -19.66 -16.00
C ASN A 36 15.29 -18.17 -15.80
N SER A 37 14.32 -17.41 -15.27
CA SER A 37 14.43 -15.96 -15.13
C SER A 37 13.82 -15.47 -13.82
N PRO A 38 14.33 -15.96 -12.66
CA PRO A 38 13.74 -15.67 -11.35
C PRO A 38 13.67 -14.17 -11.03
N TYR A 39 14.74 -13.42 -11.33
CA TYR A 39 14.78 -11.97 -11.12
C TYR A 39 13.76 -11.21 -11.95
N THR A 40 13.58 -11.60 -13.22
CA THR A 40 12.59 -10.99 -14.11
C THR A 40 11.18 -11.30 -13.64
N ALA A 41 10.91 -12.55 -13.24
CA ALA A 41 9.62 -12.95 -12.69
C ALA A 41 9.30 -12.18 -11.40
N ALA A 42 10.26 -12.08 -10.48
CA ALA A 42 10.14 -11.32 -9.23
C ALA A 42 9.90 -9.83 -9.47
N ALA A 43 10.66 -9.20 -10.38
CA ALA A 43 10.49 -7.80 -10.74
C ALA A 43 9.09 -7.54 -11.33
N LEU A 44 8.65 -8.40 -12.26
CA LEU A 44 7.36 -8.27 -12.93
C LEU A 44 6.21 -8.42 -11.94
N ILE A 45 6.21 -9.45 -11.09
CA ILE A 45 5.10 -9.68 -10.15
C ILE A 45 5.01 -8.57 -9.10
N CYS A 46 6.15 -8.14 -8.55
CA CYS A 46 6.16 -7.09 -7.54
C CYS A 46 5.80 -5.72 -8.11
N GLY A 47 6.21 -5.42 -9.36
CA GLY A 47 5.81 -4.21 -10.08
C GLY A 47 4.30 -4.18 -10.37
N ILE A 48 3.74 -5.27 -10.91
CA ILE A 48 2.30 -5.39 -11.18
C ILE A 48 1.50 -5.26 -9.87
N LYS A 49 1.91 -5.98 -8.82
CA LYS A 49 1.30 -5.89 -7.48
C LYS A 49 1.25 -4.43 -7.01
N ALA A 50 2.39 -3.74 -7.06
CA ALA A 50 2.49 -2.37 -6.58
C ALA A 50 1.56 -1.43 -7.37
N SER A 51 1.50 -1.60 -8.70
CA SER A 51 0.60 -0.82 -9.54
C SER A 51 -0.87 -1.07 -9.25
N LEU A 52 -1.28 -2.34 -9.12
CA LEU A 52 -2.67 -2.69 -8.82
C LEU A 52 -3.09 -2.19 -7.44
N ALA A 53 -2.21 -2.29 -6.44
CA ALA A 53 -2.49 -1.77 -5.10
C ALA A 53 -2.67 -0.24 -5.11
N ASP A 54 -1.81 0.49 -5.83
CA ASP A 54 -1.96 1.94 -5.99
C ASP A 54 -3.26 2.28 -6.75
N PHE A 55 -3.57 1.58 -7.85
CA PHE A 55 -4.83 1.78 -8.59
C PHE A 55 -6.07 1.58 -7.72
N VAL A 56 -6.08 0.53 -6.88
CA VAL A 56 -7.17 0.30 -5.91
C VAL A 56 -7.27 1.44 -4.91
N ALA A 57 -6.13 1.94 -4.40
CA ALA A 57 -6.11 3.09 -3.50
C ALA A 57 -6.64 4.37 -4.17
N GLN A 58 -6.18 4.69 -5.40
CA GLN A 58 -6.65 5.87 -6.15
C GLN A 58 -8.16 5.80 -6.41
N LYS A 59 -8.65 4.62 -6.81
CA LYS A 59 -10.08 4.41 -7.10
C LYS A 59 -10.95 4.60 -5.85
N ARG A 60 -10.47 4.17 -4.69
CA ARG A 60 -11.16 4.37 -3.40
C ARG A 60 -11.20 5.84 -3.01
N GLN A 61 -10.08 6.56 -3.14
CA GLN A 61 -10.03 8.01 -2.91
C GLN A 61 -10.98 8.77 -3.84
N TYR A 62 -11.02 8.40 -5.13
CA TYR A 62 -11.95 8.97 -6.09
C TYR A 62 -13.41 8.73 -5.68
N LYS A 63 -13.74 7.50 -5.27
CA LYS A 63 -15.10 7.17 -4.80
C LYS A 63 -15.49 7.97 -3.55
N LYS A 64 -14.59 8.11 -2.56
CA LYS A 64 -14.84 8.88 -1.33
C LYS A 64 -15.12 10.37 -1.62
N ARG A 65 -14.40 10.94 -2.59
CA ARG A 65 -14.66 12.32 -3.07
C ARG A 65 -15.97 12.43 -3.85
N ALA A 66 -16.26 11.47 -4.73
CA ALA A 66 -17.47 11.48 -5.55
C ALA A 66 -18.75 11.21 -4.73
N SER A 67 -18.66 10.44 -3.65
CA SER A 67 -19.78 10.22 -2.74
C SER A 67 -20.16 11.47 -1.96
N GLY A 68 -19.36 12.53 -2.01
CA GLY A 68 -19.74 13.87 -1.57
C GLY A 68 -20.47 13.83 -0.24
N ILE A 69 -19.79 13.38 0.82
CA ILE A 69 -20.27 13.66 2.18
C ILE A 69 -20.53 15.17 2.18
N PRO A 70 -21.79 15.59 2.35
CA PRO A 70 -22.13 16.99 2.24
C PRO A 70 -21.30 17.73 3.28
N ILE A 71 -20.62 18.80 2.86
CA ILE A 71 -20.00 19.81 3.73
C ILE A 71 -21.12 20.56 4.45
N LYS A 72 -21.93 19.84 5.21
CA LYS A 72 -22.91 20.36 6.16
C LYS A 72 -22.43 20.06 7.57
N GLU A 73 -21.87 18.87 7.83
CA GLU A 73 -21.25 18.58 9.13
C GLU A 73 -19.98 19.42 9.38
N ILE A 74 -19.11 19.59 8.38
CA ILE A 74 -17.90 20.43 8.55
C ILE A 74 -18.26 21.94 8.66
N SER A 75 -19.46 22.34 8.26
CA SER A 75 -19.90 23.75 8.33
C SER A 75 -20.45 24.13 9.69
N GLU A 76 -20.94 23.18 10.50
CA GLU A 76 -21.44 23.47 11.85
C GLU A 76 -20.28 23.50 12.85
N ASP A 77 -19.32 22.57 12.77
CA ASP A 77 -18.16 22.59 13.68
C ASP A 77 -17.18 23.74 13.40
N LEU A 78 -17.06 24.22 12.16
CA LEU A 78 -16.19 25.36 11.83
C LEU A 78 -16.83 26.74 12.11
N PHE A 79 -18.13 26.78 12.45
CA PHE A 79 -18.82 28.02 12.82
C PHE A 79 -19.08 28.16 14.34
N VAL A 80 -18.81 27.12 15.12
CA VAL A 80 -19.00 27.15 16.59
C VAL A 80 -17.81 27.78 17.33
N ASP A 81 -16.63 27.90 16.71
CA ASP A 81 -15.44 28.51 17.34
C ASP A 81 -15.26 30.02 17.10
N ILE A 82 -16.22 30.71 16.45
CA ILE A 82 -16.15 32.18 16.26
C ILE A 82 -17.02 32.95 17.27
N GLU A 83 -17.82 32.25 18.08
CA GLU A 83 -18.77 32.90 19.00
C GLU A 83 -18.50 32.54 20.45
N ASN A 84 -17.26 32.74 20.94
CA ASN A 84 -16.94 32.85 22.37
C ASN A 84 -15.56 33.50 22.57
N ASP A 85 -15.46 34.81 22.28
CA ASP A 85 -14.30 35.62 22.71
C ASP A 85 -14.81 36.93 23.33
N ASP A 86 -15.66 36.77 24.35
CA ASP A 86 -16.05 37.82 25.29
C ASP A 86 -15.34 37.59 26.63
N ASP A 87 -14.05 37.95 26.73
CA ASP A 87 -13.56 38.61 27.95
C ASP A 87 -12.14 39.22 27.83
N LYS A 88 -12.10 40.56 27.79
CA LYS A 88 -11.18 41.48 28.48
C LYS A 88 -9.66 41.18 28.44
N ASN A 89 -8.87 42.05 27.79
CA ASN A 89 -8.08 43.06 28.51
C ASN A 89 -7.39 44.10 27.60
N GLU A 90 -7.14 45.24 28.22
CA GLU A 90 -6.69 46.56 27.74
C GLU A 90 -5.34 46.67 27.01
N ASP A 91 -5.32 47.69 26.14
CA ASP A 91 -4.23 48.61 25.79
C ASP A 91 -2.95 48.07 25.14
N ASN A 92 -2.75 48.41 23.86
CA ASN A 92 -1.74 49.41 23.48
C ASN A 92 -1.78 49.76 21.98
N ASN A 93 -2.31 50.95 21.73
CA ASN A 93 -1.91 51.95 20.73
C ASN A 93 -0.88 51.52 19.66
N ILE A 94 -1.35 51.06 18.50
CA ILE A 94 -0.57 51.04 17.25
C ILE A 94 -1.34 51.79 16.17
N ASN A 95 -0.64 52.79 15.61
CA ASN A 95 -1.11 53.77 14.66
C ASN A 95 -1.78 53.19 13.42
N SER A 96 -2.97 53.74 13.17
CA SER A 96 -3.75 53.71 11.95
C SER A 96 -2.97 54.13 10.71
N ASN A 97 -2.89 53.25 9.71
CA ASN A 97 -3.11 53.57 8.28
C ASN A 97 -2.97 52.34 7.37
N GLU A 98 -3.51 51.19 7.79
CA GLU A 98 -3.80 50.12 6.84
C GLU A 98 -5.29 50.20 6.51
N LYS A 99 -5.56 50.76 5.34
CA LYS A 99 -6.88 50.82 4.72
C LYS A 99 -7.28 49.38 4.40
N ILE A 100 -7.78 48.68 5.40
CA ILE A 100 -8.42 47.37 5.28
C ILE A 100 -9.57 47.59 4.32
N ILE A 101 -9.35 47.16 3.07
CA ILE A 101 -10.38 46.98 2.07
C ILE A 101 -11.19 45.78 2.61
N SER A 102 -12.19 46.07 3.43
CA SER A 102 -13.26 45.13 3.73
C SER A 102 -14.05 44.92 2.44
N ILE A 103 -13.51 44.05 1.58
CA ILE A 103 -14.28 43.45 0.50
C ILE A 103 -15.31 42.60 1.20
N GLU A 104 -16.54 43.12 1.29
CA GLU A 104 -17.74 42.40 1.69
C GLU A 104 -18.01 41.32 0.62
N LEU A 105 -17.18 40.27 0.63
CA LEU A 105 -17.35 39.10 -0.20
C LEU A 105 -18.59 38.39 0.33
N ASN A 106 -19.68 38.50 -0.43
CA ASN A 106 -20.90 37.75 -0.20
C ASN A 106 -20.55 36.26 0.05
N PRO A 107 -20.78 35.74 1.28
CA PRO A 107 -20.33 34.40 1.68
C PRO A 107 -20.83 33.29 0.75
N LYS A 108 -21.99 33.53 0.11
CA LYS A 108 -22.64 32.60 -0.82
C LYS A 108 -21.91 32.46 -2.15
N ASP A 109 -21.24 33.50 -2.62
CA ASP A 109 -20.49 33.46 -3.88
C ASP A 109 -19.11 32.82 -3.68
N SER A 110 -18.52 33.00 -2.49
CA SER A 110 -17.29 32.33 -2.07
C SER A 110 -17.48 30.80 -2.02
N LEU A 111 -18.54 30.33 -1.35
CA LEU A 111 -18.84 28.90 -1.22
C LEU A 111 -19.07 28.20 -2.58
N LYS A 112 -19.73 28.87 -3.53
CA LYS A 112 -19.94 28.35 -4.90
C LYS A 112 -18.63 28.22 -5.68
N ASN A 113 -17.74 29.20 -5.54
CA ASN A 113 -16.43 29.15 -6.19
C ASN A 113 -15.55 28.03 -5.61
N TYR A 114 -15.54 27.85 -4.29
CA TYR A 114 -14.85 26.72 -3.64
C TYR A 114 -15.44 25.35 -4.01
N ALA A 115 -16.76 25.23 -4.05
CA ALA A 115 -17.44 24.00 -4.49
C ALA A 115 -17.12 23.66 -5.96
N SER A 116 -16.94 24.68 -6.82
CA SER A 116 -16.54 24.48 -8.22
C SER A 116 -15.06 24.10 -8.38
N LEU A 117 -14.17 24.65 -7.55
CA LEU A 117 -12.74 24.33 -7.50
C LEU A 117 -12.48 22.90 -6.98
N MET A 118 -13.27 22.46 -6.01
CA MET A 118 -13.22 21.09 -5.47
C MET A 118 -13.75 20.04 -6.46
N LYS A 119 -14.48 20.43 -7.51
CA LYS A 119 -15.10 19.51 -8.47
C LYS A 119 -14.18 19.11 -9.64
N GLN A 120 -12.94 19.60 -9.68
CA GLN A 120 -12.00 19.18 -10.72
C GLN A 120 -11.70 17.67 -10.55
N PRO A 121 -12.03 16.81 -11.52
CA PRO A 121 -11.71 15.39 -11.45
C PRO A 121 -10.20 15.26 -11.44
N LYS A 122 -9.64 14.94 -10.26
CA LYS A 122 -8.19 14.76 -10.14
C LYS A 122 -7.79 13.60 -11.05
N GLU A 123 -7.00 13.91 -12.07
CA GLU A 123 -6.46 12.92 -12.99
C GLU A 123 -5.67 11.86 -12.21
N MET A 124 -5.66 10.64 -12.73
CA MET A 124 -4.91 9.55 -12.14
C MET A 124 -3.43 9.93 -12.06
N GLU A 125 -2.84 9.85 -10.86
CA GLU A 125 -1.46 10.27 -10.62
C GLU A 125 -0.49 9.20 -11.15
N TRP A 126 -0.31 9.17 -12.48
CA TRP A 126 0.55 8.20 -13.17
C TRP A 126 1.99 8.23 -12.68
N GLN A 127 2.50 9.40 -12.28
CA GLN A 127 3.84 9.54 -11.71
C GLN A 127 4.00 8.73 -10.42
N ARG A 128 2.99 8.75 -9.55
CA ARG A 128 2.98 7.96 -8.31
C ARG A 128 2.92 6.47 -8.62
N ASN A 129 2.01 6.06 -9.52
CA ASN A 129 1.89 4.67 -9.94
C ASN A 129 3.22 4.15 -10.53
N PHE A 130 3.87 4.93 -11.38
CA PHE A 130 5.16 4.59 -11.95
C PHE A 130 6.26 4.45 -10.88
N ALA A 131 6.31 5.36 -9.91
CA ALA A 131 7.26 5.25 -8.81
C ALA A 131 7.04 3.96 -8.00
N TYR A 132 5.79 3.57 -7.74
CA TYR A 132 5.47 2.30 -7.10
C TYR A 132 5.83 1.07 -7.94
N ILE A 133 5.66 1.13 -9.27
CA ILE A 133 6.11 0.06 -10.18
C ILE A 133 7.62 -0.12 -10.08
N VAL A 134 8.38 0.97 -10.18
CA VAL A 134 9.85 0.93 -10.13
C VAL A 134 10.33 0.44 -8.76
N TYR A 135 9.77 0.96 -7.67
CA TYR A 135 10.07 0.50 -6.31
C TYR A 135 9.74 -0.98 -6.11
N GLY A 136 8.55 -1.41 -6.54
CA GLY A 136 8.11 -2.80 -6.48
C GLY A 136 9.02 -3.72 -7.28
N ALA A 137 9.35 -3.35 -8.52
CA ALA A 137 10.15 -4.19 -9.40
C ALA A 137 11.62 -4.31 -8.96
N LEU A 138 12.28 -3.18 -8.72
CA LEU A 138 13.71 -3.17 -8.43
C LEU A 138 14.00 -3.61 -7.00
N TYR A 139 13.35 -3.00 -6.02
CA TYR A 139 13.63 -3.30 -4.61
C TYR A 139 12.88 -4.55 -4.15
N GLN A 140 11.54 -4.55 -4.21
CA GLN A 140 10.77 -5.70 -3.69
C GLN A 140 10.89 -6.95 -4.58
N GLY A 141 11.19 -6.80 -5.87
CA GLY A 141 11.41 -7.89 -6.79
C GLY A 141 12.86 -8.36 -6.76
N MET A 142 13.77 -7.62 -7.40
CA MET A 142 15.14 -8.08 -7.63
C MET A 142 15.98 -8.20 -6.35
N VAL A 143 15.92 -7.20 -5.46
CA VAL A 143 16.72 -7.24 -4.23
C VAL A 143 16.23 -8.33 -3.29
N LEU A 144 14.93 -8.45 -3.06
CA LEU A 144 14.41 -9.52 -2.19
C LEU A 144 14.64 -10.92 -2.78
N GLU A 145 14.55 -11.08 -4.10
CA GLU A 145 14.93 -12.32 -4.78
C GLU A 145 16.39 -12.70 -4.47
N PHE A 146 17.32 -11.75 -4.61
CA PHE A 146 18.73 -11.96 -4.23
C PHE A 146 18.88 -12.33 -2.76
N VAL A 147 18.21 -11.61 -1.86
CA VAL A 147 18.29 -11.84 -0.41
C VAL A 147 17.78 -13.24 -0.05
N TYR A 148 16.60 -13.64 -0.56
CA TYR A 148 15.97 -14.90 -0.16
C TYR A 148 16.62 -16.12 -0.79
N ASN A 149 17.17 -15.98 -2.00
CA ASN A 149 17.62 -17.11 -2.81
C ASN A 149 19.14 -17.23 -2.89
N HIS A 150 19.91 -16.18 -2.55
CA HIS A 150 21.37 -16.25 -2.48
C HIS A 150 21.90 -15.92 -1.08
N LEU A 151 21.45 -14.81 -0.47
CA LEU A 151 22.00 -14.38 0.81
C LEU A 151 21.59 -15.31 1.96
N TYR A 152 20.31 -15.63 2.09
CA TYR A 152 19.81 -16.46 3.19
C TYR A 152 20.31 -17.89 3.15
N PRO A 153 20.39 -18.56 1.98
CA PRO A 153 21.01 -19.87 1.94
C PRO A 153 22.51 -19.83 2.20
N SER A 154 23.20 -18.73 1.87
CA SER A 154 24.62 -18.57 2.21
C SER A 154 24.87 -18.38 3.71
N ILE A 155 23.98 -17.67 4.42
CA ILE A 155 24.14 -17.40 5.87
C ILE A 155 23.59 -18.55 6.72
N PHE A 156 22.41 -19.08 6.37
CA PHE A 156 21.65 -20.02 7.22
C PHE A 156 21.56 -21.45 6.64
N GLY A 157 22.15 -21.68 5.47
CA GLY A 157 22.12 -22.96 4.76
C GLY A 157 20.87 -23.16 3.88
N MET A 158 20.97 -24.13 2.96
CA MET A 158 19.90 -24.53 2.02
C MET A 158 18.74 -25.29 2.69
N GLY A 159 18.92 -25.75 3.93
CA GLY A 159 17.95 -26.62 4.61
C GLY A 159 16.62 -25.94 4.95
N THR A 160 15.55 -26.75 4.97
CA THR A 160 14.18 -26.39 5.40
C THR A 160 13.86 -26.87 6.82
N GLY A 161 14.87 -27.32 7.58
CA GLY A 161 14.68 -27.74 8.97
C GLY A 161 14.17 -26.60 9.85
N ILE A 162 13.36 -26.93 10.86
CA ILE A 162 12.67 -25.94 11.73
C ILE A 162 13.62 -24.88 12.29
N ARG A 163 14.84 -25.27 12.71
CA ARG A 163 15.86 -24.35 13.20
C ARG A 163 16.31 -23.34 12.13
N SER A 164 16.56 -23.80 10.90
CA SER A 164 16.96 -22.92 9.78
C SER A 164 15.82 -21.98 9.41
N VAL A 165 14.58 -22.48 9.37
CA VAL A 165 13.38 -21.68 9.09
C VAL A 165 13.21 -20.59 10.15
N LEU A 166 13.22 -20.95 11.44
CA LEU A 166 13.07 -19.97 12.52
C LEU A 166 14.20 -18.94 12.54
N SER A 167 15.45 -19.33 12.25
CA SER A 167 16.56 -18.37 12.14
C SER A 167 16.37 -17.40 10.96
N LYS A 168 15.93 -17.89 9.80
CA LYS A 168 15.63 -17.06 8.63
C LYS A 168 14.47 -16.09 8.92
N VAL A 169 13.40 -16.57 9.55
CA VAL A 169 12.23 -15.75 9.93
C VAL A 169 12.62 -14.70 10.98
N ALA A 170 13.39 -15.07 12.00
CA ALA A 170 13.83 -14.13 13.03
C ALA A 170 14.71 -13.03 12.42
N PHE A 171 15.64 -13.40 11.52
CA PHE A 171 16.46 -12.41 10.80
C PHE A 171 15.62 -11.53 9.88
N GLU A 172 14.66 -12.11 9.15
CA GLU A 172 13.74 -11.37 8.27
C GLU A 172 12.93 -10.33 9.06
N LEU A 173 12.35 -10.71 10.19
CA LEU A 173 11.51 -9.82 10.98
C LEU A 173 12.33 -8.78 11.73
N LEU A 174 13.39 -9.19 12.42
CA LEU A 174 14.13 -8.31 13.33
C LEU A 174 15.11 -7.41 12.60
N ILE A 175 15.83 -7.93 11.60
CA ILE A 175 16.90 -7.21 10.93
C ILE A 175 16.39 -6.63 9.61
N GLN A 176 15.96 -7.49 8.70
CA GLN A 176 15.61 -7.07 7.34
C GLN A 176 14.37 -6.16 7.33
N ALA A 177 13.29 -6.53 7.99
CA ALA A 177 12.06 -5.76 7.96
C ALA A 177 12.21 -4.42 8.71
N THR A 178 12.77 -4.45 9.92
CA THR A 178 12.83 -3.28 10.81
C THR A 178 13.96 -2.32 10.47
N PHE A 179 15.14 -2.80 10.09
CA PHE A 179 16.26 -1.90 9.82
C PHE A 179 16.46 -1.58 8.34
N VAL A 180 15.84 -2.34 7.44
CA VAL A 180 16.04 -2.17 5.99
C VAL A 180 14.73 -1.83 5.29
N ASN A 181 13.75 -2.75 5.28
CA ASN A 181 12.55 -2.61 4.46
C ASN A 181 11.67 -1.44 4.91
N LEU A 182 11.36 -1.32 6.21
CA LEU A 182 10.51 -0.24 6.73
C LEU A 182 11.16 1.14 6.55
N PRO A 183 12.41 1.40 6.97
CA PRO A 183 13.06 2.69 6.71
C PRO A 183 13.09 3.05 5.23
N ILE A 184 13.43 2.11 4.34
CA ILE A 184 13.46 2.34 2.90
C ILE A 184 12.06 2.66 2.35
N ALA A 185 11.00 2.03 2.88
CA ALA A 185 9.63 2.36 2.48
C ALA A 185 9.24 3.80 2.87
N TYR A 186 9.60 4.26 4.07
CA TYR A 186 9.35 5.65 4.51
C TYR A 186 10.17 6.66 3.71
N LEU A 187 11.42 6.31 3.37
CA LEU A 187 12.26 7.14 2.49
C LEU A 187 11.71 7.19 1.07
N SER A 188 11.22 6.08 0.53
CA SER A 188 10.57 6.03 -0.79
C SER A 188 9.30 6.89 -0.80
N LYS A 189 8.53 6.84 0.28
CA LYS A 189 7.38 7.73 0.49
C LYS A 189 7.83 9.21 0.53
N ALA A 190 8.96 9.53 1.15
CA ALA A 190 9.52 10.88 1.17
C ALA A 190 9.82 11.42 -0.23
N VAL A 191 10.42 10.58 -1.08
CA VAL A 191 10.73 10.93 -2.47
C VAL A 191 9.44 11.13 -3.29
N ILE A 192 8.46 10.23 -3.14
CA ILE A 192 7.20 10.28 -3.89
C ILE A 192 6.38 11.52 -3.52
N TYR A 193 6.26 11.81 -2.23
CA TYR A 193 5.43 12.90 -1.69
C TYR A 193 6.21 14.21 -1.45
N ARG A 194 7.49 14.25 -1.84
CA ARG A 194 8.38 15.43 -1.77
C ARG A 194 8.52 16.05 -0.36
N TYR A 195 8.63 15.23 0.68
CA TYR A 195 8.97 15.71 2.03
C TYR A 195 10.42 15.37 2.41
N SER A 196 10.95 16.03 3.46
CA SER A 196 12.35 15.87 3.85
C SER A 196 12.67 14.49 4.44
N PHE A 197 13.90 14.00 4.26
CA PHE A 197 14.31 12.71 4.82
C PHE A 197 14.28 12.67 6.36
N LYS A 198 14.56 13.81 7.02
CA LYS A 198 14.47 13.92 8.48
C LYS A 198 13.04 13.67 8.97
N GLU A 199 12.06 14.21 8.25
CA GLU A 199 10.65 14.00 8.54
C GLU A 199 10.24 12.53 8.31
N ALA A 200 10.76 11.88 7.26
CA ALA A 200 10.53 10.46 7.00
C ALA A 200 10.95 9.58 8.18
N ILE A 201 12.15 9.81 8.71
CA ILE A 201 12.70 9.05 9.83
C ILE A 201 11.95 9.37 11.13
N ARG A 202 11.60 10.64 11.35
CA ARG A 202 10.78 11.05 12.51
C ARG A 202 9.46 10.27 12.54
N ARG A 203 8.72 10.27 11.42
CA ARG A 203 7.44 9.53 11.29
C ARG A 203 7.62 8.02 11.47
N TYR A 204 8.69 7.45 10.92
CA TYR A 204 9.00 6.04 11.11
C TYR A 204 9.18 5.68 12.60
N ILE A 205 9.96 6.48 13.33
CA ILE A 205 10.20 6.26 14.76
C ILE A 205 8.90 6.45 15.56
N ASP A 206 8.09 7.43 15.19
CA ASP A 206 6.80 7.70 15.83
C ASP A 206 5.82 6.53 15.66
N ASP A 207 5.66 6.03 14.44
CA ASP A 207 4.79 4.89 14.13
C ASP A 207 5.20 3.59 14.85
N ILE A 208 6.50 3.41 15.09
CA ILE A 208 6.98 2.28 15.89
C ILE A 208 6.60 2.45 17.37
N LYS A 209 6.80 3.64 17.93
CA LYS A 209 6.63 3.89 19.37
C LYS A 209 5.17 3.98 19.77
N ASN A 210 4.38 4.74 19.02
CA ASN A 210 3.02 5.12 19.41
C ASN A 210 1.98 4.18 18.79
N HIS A 211 2.12 3.86 17.50
CA HIS A 211 1.09 3.11 16.74
C HIS A 211 1.28 1.59 16.74
N LYS A 212 2.24 1.06 17.50
CA LYS A 212 2.55 -0.38 17.61
C LYS A 212 2.68 -1.05 16.23
N LEU A 213 3.22 -0.32 15.23
CA LEU A 213 3.30 -0.76 13.84
C LEU A 213 4.01 -2.12 13.70
N LEU A 214 5.11 -2.30 14.45
CA LEU A 214 5.90 -3.54 14.43
C LEU A 214 5.12 -4.76 14.91
N ILE A 215 4.26 -4.60 15.92
CA ILE A 215 3.48 -5.73 16.46
C ILE A 215 2.48 -6.22 15.42
N LYS A 216 1.76 -5.30 14.77
CA LYS A 216 0.84 -5.63 13.67
C LYS A 216 1.59 -6.27 12.50
N PHE A 217 2.76 -5.72 12.15
CA PHE A 217 3.61 -6.25 11.09
C PHE A 217 4.10 -7.67 11.40
N TYR A 218 4.67 -7.92 12.58
CA TYR A 218 5.17 -9.23 12.98
C TYR A 218 4.07 -10.28 13.12
N SER A 219 2.89 -9.89 13.61
CA SER A 219 1.75 -10.79 13.75
C SER A 219 1.29 -11.36 12.41
N LEU A 220 1.37 -10.58 11.33
CA LEU A 220 1.03 -11.05 9.99
C LEU A 220 2.22 -11.77 9.34
N TRP A 221 3.38 -11.13 9.33
CA TRP A 221 4.51 -11.57 8.51
C TRP A 221 5.24 -12.76 9.11
N GLY A 222 5.21 -12.97 10.42
CA GLY A 222 5.83 -14.13 11.06
C GLY A 222 5.31 -15.46 10.52
N PRO A 223 3.99 -15.74 10.61
CA PRO A 223 3.40 -16.94 10.02
C PRO A 223 3.64 -17.07 8.52
N VAL A 224 3.55 -15.95 7.78
CA VAL A 224 3.77 -15.93 6.33
C VAL A 224 5.19 -16.34 5.99
N HIS A 225 6.21 -15.79 6.66
CA HIS A 225 7.61 -16.15 6.42
C HIS A 225 7.95 -17.57 6.87
N CYS A 226 7.33 -18.07 7.95
CA CYS A 226 7.41 -19.49 8.31
C CYS A 226 6.93 -20.38 7.15
N LEU A 227 5.82 -20.02 6.51
CA LEU A 227 5.30 -20.74 5.34
C LEU A 227 6.22 -20.60 4.12
N THR A 228 6.70 -19.37 3.85
CA THR A 228 7.59 -19.06 2.72
C THR A 228 8.90 -19.86 2.79
N PHE A 229 9.54 -19.93 3.95
CA PHE A 229 10.81 -20.63 4.09
C PHE A 229 10.67 -22.12 4.36
N GLY A 230 9.53 -22.56 4.91
CA GLY A 230 9.28 -23.97 5.22
C GLY A 230 8.69 -24.77 4.05
N ILE A 231 7.69 -24.22 3.35
CA ILE A 231 6.88 -24.97 2.38
C ILE A 231 7.11 -24.48 0.95
N VAL A 232 7.25 -23.17 0.74
CA VAL A 232 7.27 -22.60 -0.62
C VAL A 232 8.63 -22.88 -1.31
N PRO A 233 8.62 -23.45 -2.54
CA PRO A 233 9.83 -23.65 -3.32
C PRO A 233 10.58 -22.34 -3.57
N GLN A 234 11.91 -22.40 -3.63
CA GLN A 234 12.80 -21.23 -3.69
C GLN A 234 12.39 -20.18 -4.73
N HIS A 235 12.10 -20.62 -5.97
CA HIS A 235 11.72 -19.74 -7.08
C HIS A 235 10.34 -19.09 -6.90
N TYR A 236 9.44 -19.66 -6.08
CA TYR A 236 8.10 -19.10 -5.85
C TYR A 236 8.00 -18.22 -4.61
N ARG A 237 9.05 -18.11 -3.79
CA ARG A 237 9.01 -17.39 -2.50
C ARG A 237 8.58 -15.93 -2.65
N ILE A 238 9.16 -15.20 -3.60
CA ILE A 238 8.82 -13.79 -3.84
C ILE A 238 7.41 -13.64 -4.41
N THR A 239 6.99 -14.52 -5.32
CA THR A 239 5.63 -14.49 -5.88
C THR A 239 4.56 -14.76 -4.82
N PHE A 240 4.80 -15.73 -3.93
CA PHE A 240 3.94 -16.00 -2.80
C PHE A 240 3.84 -14.78 -1.87
N THR A 241 5.00 -14.21 -1.49
CA THR A 241 5.09 -13.03 -0.60
C THR A 241 4.42 -11.80 -1.23
N ALA A 242 4.58 -11.59 -2.54
CA ALA A 242 3.94 -10.52 -3.28
C ALA A 242 2.41 -10.67 -3.32
N THR A 243 1.92 -11.91 -3.45
CA THR A 243 0.48 -12.21 -3.43
C THR A 243 -0.12 -11.90 -2.08
N VAL A 244 0.50 -12.35 -0.98
CA VAL A 244 0.06 -12.02 0.39
C VAL A 244 0.10 -10.51 0.63
N SER A 245 1.17 -9.84 0.18
CA SER A 245 1.30 -8.38 0.28
C SER A 245 0.16 -7.64 -0.43
N PHE A 246 -0.30 -8.13 -1.58
CA PHE A 246 -1.40 -7.52 -2.31
C PHE A 246 -2.69 -7.52 -1.49
N PHE A 247 -3.07 -8.69 -0.96
CA PHE A 247 -4.25 -8.81 -0.12
C PHE A 247 -4.15 -7.99 1.17
N TRP A 248 -2.97 -7.96 1.78
CA TRP A 248 -2.71 -7.14 2.95
C TRP A 248 -2.96 -5.65 2.67
N LEU A 249 -2.51 -5.11 1.53
CA LEU A 249 -2.76 -3.71 1.15
C LEU A 249 -4.25 -3.42 0.94
N ILE A 250 -5.01 -4.37 0.39
CA ILE A 250 -6.48 -4.25 0.27
C ILE A 250 -7.14 -4.20 1.65
N ILE A 251 -6.71 -5.07 2.57
CA ILE A 251 -7.23 -5.11 3.95
C ILE A 251 -6.92 -3.81 4.66
N LEU A 252 -5.65 -3.36 4.65
CA LEU A 252 -5.23 -2.09 5.25
C LEU A 252 -6.03 -0.91 4.70
N SER A 253 -6.21 -0.86 3.38
CA SER A 253 -7.01 0.19 2.76
C SER A 253 -8.48 0.14 3.20
N SER A 254 -8.99 -1.02 3.59
CA SER A 254 -10.38 -1.19 4.02
C SER A 254 -10.56 -0.81 5.50
N ILE A 255 -9.57 -1.11 6.34
CA ILE A 255 -9.55 -0.70 7.75
C ILE A 255 -9.48 0.81 7.84
N ALA A 256 -8.51 1.43 7.15
CA ALA A 256 -8.34 2.88 7.17
C ALA A 256 -9.49 3.67 6.52
N SER A 257 -10.40 3.01 5.80
CA SER A 257 -11.60 3.68 5.26
C SER A 257 -12.78 3.72 6.24
N LYS A 258 -12.71 3.00 7.37
CA LYS A 258 -13.74 3.06 8.39
C LYS A 258 -13.49 4.30 9.25
N THR A 259 -14.14 5.39 8.93
CA THR A 259 -14.21 6.54 9.84
C THR A 259 -15.07 6.12 11.05
N PRO A 260 -14.62 6.37 12.30
CA PRO A 260 -15.47 6.16 13.46
C PRO A 260 -16.72 7.03 13.29
N VAL A 261 -17.89 6.40 13.37
CA VAL A 261 -19.14 7.14 13.49
C VAL A 261 -19.11 7.70 14.90
N ILE A 262 -18.92 9.01 15.03
CA ILE A 262 -19.12 9.71 16.30
C ILE A 262 -20.60 9.49 16.61
N GLY A 263 -20.87 8.56 17.52
CA GLY A 263 -22.17 8.47 18.16
C GLY A 263 -22.19 9.53 19.24
N ASP A 264 -23.29 10.27 19.33
CA ASP A 264 -23.55 11.32 20.33
C ASP A 264 -23.67 10.80 21.78
N ASP A 265 -22.97 9.71 22.12
CA ASP A 265 -22.95 9.15 23.46
C ASP A 265 -21.74 9.75 24.20
N ASP A 266 -21.99 10.90 24.84
CA ASP A 266 -21.14 11.52 25.86
C ASP A 266 -20.68 10.45 26.88
N ASP A 267 -19.36 10.28 27.08
CA ASP A 267 -18.70 9.99 28.38
C ASP A 267 -17.40 9.13 28.32
N ASP A 268 -16.90 8.68 27.17
CA ASP A 268 -15.60 7.97 27.13
C ASP A 268 -14.55 8.70 26.25
N GLU A 269 -13.84 9.65 26.89
CA GLU A 269 -12.59 10.26 26.42
C GLU A 269 -11.45 9.21 26.34
N ASP A 270 -11.50 8.33 25.35
CA ASP A 270 -10.31 7.68 24.83
C ASP A 270 -10.23 8.00 23.33
N GLU A 271 -9.69 9.20 23.07
CA GLU A 271 -9.41 9.78 21.76
C GLU A 271 -8.42 8.88 20.99
N TYR A 272 -8.95 7.87 20.31
CA TYR A 272 -8.21 7.17 19.27
C TYR A 272 -8.17 8.07 18.04
N GLU A 273 -7.19 8.97 18.02
CA GLU A 273 -6.79 9.71 16.82
C GLU A 273 -6.22 8.69 15.80
N GLU A 274 -7.12 7.98 15.10
CA GLU A 274 -6.77 6.95 14.13
C GLU A 274 -6.27 7.64 12.87
N CYS A 275 -4.97 7.95 12.90
CA CYS A 275 -4.21 8.51 11.79
C CYS A 275 -4.32 7.56 10.58
N SER A 276 -5.25 7.86 9.67
CA SER A 276 -5.54 6.96 8.55
C SER A 276 -4.33 6.92 7.61
N LEU A 277 -3.68 5.75 7.57
CA LEU A 277 -2.48 5.45 6.79
C LEU A 277 -2.67 5.56 5.26
N VAL A 278 -3.82 6.04 4.78
CA VAL A 278 -4.26 5.94 3.39
C VAL A 278 -4.26 7.27 2.63
N ASP A 279 -4.11 8.43 3.28
CA ASP A 279 -4.14 9.73 2.60
C ASP A 279 -2.80 10.48 2.71
N GLY A 280 -1.93 10.31 1.72
CA GLY A 280 -0.69 11.07 1.61
C GLY A 280 -0.89 12.61 1.65
N LEU A 281 -0.83 13.21 2.85
CA LEU A 281 0.20 14.16 3.31
C LEU A 281 -0.04 14.73 4.73
N THR A 282 -1.23 14.62 5.34
CA THR A 282 -1.62 15.52 6.45
C THR A 282 -2.64 14.87 7.41
N CYS A 283 -2.19 14.50 8.61
CA CYS A 283 -2.89 14.84 9.84
C CYS A 283 -1.95 15.83 10.53
N ASN A 284 -2.35 17.11 10.56
CA ASN A 284 -1.71 18.28 11.19
C ASN A 284 -0.17 18.30 11.33
N ILE A 285 0.47 19.01 10.40
CA ILE A 285 1.63 19.85 10.74
C ILE A 285 1.05 21.24 11.00
N ASP A 286 0.49 21.44 12.18
CA ASP A 286 0.66 22.70 12.88
C ASP A 286 1.43 22.34 14.15
N GLY A 287 2.63 22.88 14.25
CA GLY A 287 3.31 23.05 15.53
C GLY A 287 2.97 24.42 16.07
#